data_AF-A0AAV1UUZ2-F1
#
_entry.id   AF-A0AAV1UUZ2-F1
#
_cell.length_a   1.000
_cell.length_b   1.000
_cell.length_c   1.000
_cell.angle_alpha   90.00
_cell.angle_beta   90.00
_cell.angle_gamma   90.00
#
_symmetry.space_group_name_H-M   'P 1'
#
loop_
_entity.id
_entity.type
_entity.pdbx_description
1 polymer ?
#
loop_
_entity_poly.entity_id
_entity_poly.type
_entity_poly.pdbx_seq_one_letter_code
_entity_poly.pdbx_strand_id
1 'polypeptide(L)'
;MLKSRSTAPKTLSATQQALLMLHKVHARGTFLTVNVLLLLLVLYTSFRFPHKFVRVKGECESNWLHVNAPANSTSVCCNNESGGYADVPCYSGMDLMPVMGSLKGAWAIPLSVLVLNYGSMMLGPDVTMPRVRVYIRRGLLYAALMALRTVVLYIGLGQVEKGLIRTVMGRSDNSCWYASLRHGKRCPVGFDHSDHIVLLVSHYMAIPLFEWFALNVESDGPSLKRTMLRAWIIIIGGLATYLLFFTASYFHSPMENLVGLLIAQACVMMPLMLVTQDYFAVKWLRLRNFVLPANDLKNN
;
A
#
# COMPACT_ATOMS: atom_id res chain seq x y z
N MET A 1 40.48 10.85 22.16
CA MET A 1 40.18 9.52 21.58
C MET A 1 39.14 8.81 22.46
N LEU A 2 37.86 8.90 22.10
CA LEU A 2 36.77 8.25 22.82
C LEU A 2 36.78 6.75 22.49
N LYS A 3 37.13 5.93 23.49
CA LYS A 3 37.12 4.48 23.42
C LYS A 3 35.67 4.02 23.24
N SER A 4 35.27 3.78 21.99
CA SER A 4 34.01 3.13 21.63
C SER A 4 33.98 1.74 22.27
N ARG A 5 33.37 1.61 23.45
CA ARG A 5 32.96 0.32 24.00
C ARG A 5 32.00 -0.29 22.99
N SER A 6 32.49 -1.28 22.24
CA SER A 6 31.69 -2.21 21.47
C SER A 6 30.67 -2.83 22.43
N THR A 7 29.43 -2.34 22.37
CA THR A 7 28.31 -2.95 23.05
C THR A 7 28.03 -4.26 22.34
N ALA A 8 28.54 -5.36 22.90
CA ALA A 8 28.13 -6.69 22.52
C ALA A 8 26.59 -6.76 22.47
N PRO A 9 26.01 -7.47 21.49
CA PRO A 9 24.55 -7.56 21.38
C PRO A 9 24.00 -8.14 22.68
N LYS A 10 23.18 -7.37 23.40
CA LYS A 10 22.46 -7.85 24.57
C LYS A 10 21.69 -9.10 24.16
N THR A 11 22.02 -10.24 24.74
CA THR A 11 21.28 -11.49 24.59
C THR A 11 19.89 -11.26 25.16
N LEU A 12 18.86 -11.43 24.32
CA LEU A 12 17.46 -11.33 24.75
C LEU A 12 17.19 -12.36 25.85
N SER A 13 16.44 -11.98 26.87
CA SER A 13 15.98 -12.92 27.90
C SER A 13 15.03 -13.97 27.30
N ALA A 14 14.88 -15.11 27.98
CA ALA A 14 13.97 -16.16 27.53
C ALA A 14 12.52 -15.67 27.36
N THR A 15 12.08 -14.75 28.22
CA THR A 15 10.76 -14.10 28.15
C THR A 15 10.63 -13.21 26.92
N GLN A 16 11.65 -12.40 26.60
CA GLN A 16 11.66 -11.57 25.39
C GLN A 16 11.68 -12.41 24.12
N GLN A 17 12.42 -13.52 24.12
CA GLN A 17 12.45 -14.45 22.99
C GLN A 17 11.08 -15.09 22.76
N ALA A 18 10.42 -15.55 23.83
CA ALA A 18 9.08 -16.12 23.75
C ALA A 18 8.04 -15.10 23.24
N LEU A 19 8.06 -13.86 23.77
CA LEU A 19 7.19 -12.78 23.32
C LEU A 19 7.42 -12.43 21.84
N LEU A 20 8.68 -12.33 21.43
CA LEU A 20 9.05 -12.07 20.04
C LEU A 20 8.55 -13.18 19.11
N MET A 21 8.69 -14.45 19.51
CA MET A 21 8.14 -15.58 18.74
C MET A 21 6.63 -15.48 18.59
N LEU A 22 5.90 -15.14 19.65
CA LEU A 22 4.45 -14.95 19.59
C LEU A 22 4.07 -13.82 18.64
N HIS A 23 4.78 -12.68 18.68
CA HIS A 23 4.56 -11.58 17.74
C HIS A 23 4.86 -11.97 16.29
N LYS A 24 5.88 -12.79 16.04
CA LYS A 24 6.18 -13.31 14.70
C LYS A 24 5.06 -14.20 14.17
N VAL A 25 4.55 -15.13 14.99
CA VAL A 25 3.42 -15.99 14.62
C VAL A 25 2.17 -15.16 14.32
N HIS A 26 1.87 -14.20 15.19
CA HIS A 26 0.73 -13.31 14.98
C HIS A 26 0.88 -12.46 13.71
N ALA A 27 2.07 -11.90 13.46
CA ALA A 27 2.34 -11.14 12.24
C ALA A 27 2.13 -12.01 10.99
N ARG A 28 2.67 -13.23 10.96
CA ARG A 28 2.44 -14.16 9.84
C ARG A 28 0.95 -14.42 9.62
N GLY A 29 0.21 -14.68 10.70
CA GLY A 29 -1.24 -14.85 10.64
C GLY A 29 -1.94 -13.62 10.04
N THR A 30 -1.62 -12.43 10.54
CA THR A 30 -2.22 -11.17 10.06
C THR A 30 -1.90 -10.92 8.58
N PHE A 31 -0.64 -11.08 8.15
CA PHE A 31 -0.27 -10.92 6.73
C PHE A 31 -1.03 -11.90 5.84
N LEU A 32 -1.15 -13.17 6.24
CA LEU A 32 -1.91 -14.17 5.48
C LEU A 32 -3.40 -13.83 5.42
N THR A 33 -4.00 -13.48 6.56
CA THR A 33 -5.41 -13.09 6.62
C THR A 33 -5.70 -11.88 5.73
N VAL A 34 -4.89 -10.83 5.79
CA VAL A 34 -5.09 -9.66 4.92
C VAL A 34 -4.93 -10.03 3.45
N ASN A 35 -3.93 -10.84 3.08
CA ASN A 35 -3.78 -11.27 1.68
C ASN A 35 -4.98 -12.06 1.16
N VAL A 36 -5.54 -12.96 1.97
CA VAL A 36 -6.75 -13.72 1.61
C VAL A 36 -7.94 -12.78 1.49
N LEU A 37 -8.14 -11.85 2.43
CA LEU A 37 -9.23 -10.88 2.37
C LEU A 37 -9.13 -9.97 1.14
N LEU A 38 -7.92 -9.51 0.79
CA LEU A 38 -7.69 -8.72 -0.42
C LEU A 38 -8.02 -9.52 -1.69
N LEU A 39 -7.66 -10.81 -1.73
CA LEU A 39 -8.00 -11.69 -2.84
C LEU A 39 -9.52 -11.88 -2.96
N LEU A 40 -10.21 -12.16 -1.85
CA LEU A 40 -11.67 -12.29 -1.83
C LEU A 40 -12.36 -10.99 -2.26
N LEU A 41 -11.87 -9.83 -1.80
CA LEU A 41 -12.35 -8.51 -2.20
C LEU A 41 -12.20 -8.28 -3.71
N VAL A 42 -11.01 -8.56 -4.25
CA VAL A 42 -10.73 -8.41 -5.69
C VAL A 42 -11.58 -9.37 -6.52
N LEU A 43 -11.72 -10.63 -6.10
CA LEU A 43 -12.58 -11.59 -6.80
C LEU A 43 -14.04 -11.16 -6.76
N TYR A 44 -14.55 -10.80 -5.58
CA TYR A 44 -15.92 -10.33 -5.40
C TYR A 44 -16.22 -9.12 -6.29
N THR A 45 -15.38 -8.08 -6.24
CA THR A 45 -15.58 -6.86 -7.04
C THR A 45 -15.46 -7.14 -8.54
N SER A 46 -14.55 -8.03 -8.93
CA SER A 46 -14.36 -8.42 -10.34
C SER A 46 -15.55 -9.19 -10.91
N PHE A 47 -16.21 -10.05 -10.10
CA PHE A 47 -17.41 -10.78 -10.53
C PHE A 47 -18.67 -9.91 -10.46
N ARG A 48 -18.80 -9.07 -9.43
CA ARG A 48 -20.01 -8.26 -9.21
C ARG A 48 -20.08 -7.02 -10.11
N PHE A 49 -18.94 -6.47 -10.50
CA PHE A 49 -18.81 -5.26 -11.31
C PHE A 49 -17.89 -5.51 -12.52
N PRO A 50 -18.36 -6.24 -13.55
CA PRO A 50 -17.56 -6.55 -14.74
C PRO A 50 -17.37 -5.33 -15.66
N HIS A 51 -18.22 -4.33 -15.49
CA HIS A 51 -18.33 -3.12 -16.31
C HIS A 51 -17.34 -2.03 -15.86
N LYS A 52 -16.77 -1.28 -16.82
CA LYS A 52 -15.64 -0.37 -16.56
C LYS A 52 -15.92 1.04 -17.03
N PHE A 53 -15.37 1.99 -16.27
CA PHE A 53 -15.59 3.41 -16.45
C PHE A 53 -14.29 4.16 -16.63
N VAL A 54 -14.32 5.15 -17.51
CA VAL A 54 -13.20 6.07 -17.76
C VAL A 54 -13.66 7.51 -17.58
N ARG A 55 -12.80 8.32 -16.97
CA ARG A 55 -13.07 9.76 -16.78
C ARG A 55 -12.90 10.49 -18.11
N VAL A 56 -13.89 11.31 -18.47
CA VAL A 56 -13.94 12.07 -19.72
C VAL A 56 -14.21 13.56 -19.44
N LYS A 57 -13.93 14.41 -20.44
CA LYS A 57 -14.37 15.81 -20.43
C LYS A 57 -15.87 15.87 -20.67
N GLY A 58 -16.55 16.77 -19.98
CA GLY A 58 -17.99 17.00 -20.13
C GLY A 58 -18.42 18.22 -19.34
N GLU A 59 -19.73 18.42 -19.22
CA GLU A 59 -20.32 19.62 -18.64
C GLU A 59 -20.18 19.67 -17.11
N CYS A 60 -20.00 18.53 -16.44
CA CYS A 60 -19.84 18.45 -14.99
C CYS A 60 -18.36 18.40 -14.55
N GLU A 61 -18.10 18.55 -13.25
CA GLU A 61 -16.74 18.42 -12.68
C GLU A 61 -16.19 16.97 -12.79
N SER A 62 -17.08 15.98 -12.76
CA SER A 62 -16.74 14.56 -12.84
C SER A 62 -17.67 13.82 -13.80
N ASN A 63 -17.19 13.63 -15.03
CA ASN A 63 -17.91 12.89 -16.07
C ASN A 63 -17.24 11.54 -16.33
N TRP A 64 -18.05 10.50 -16.42
CA TRP A 64 -17.63 9.12 -16.60
C TRP A 64 -18.31 8.50 -17.81
N LEU A 65 -17.56 7.68 -18.53
CA LEU A 65 -18.05 6.97 -19.70
C LEU A 65 -17.81 5.48 -19.51
N HIS A 66 -18.80 4.67 -19.85
CA HIS A 66 -18.63 3.23 -19.85
C HIS A 66 -17.79 2.80 -21.06
N VAL A 67 -16.74 2.00 -20.83
CA VAL A 67 -15.73 1.64 -21.85
C VAL A 67 -16.34 0.88 -23.03
N ASN A 68 -17.35 0.05 -22.77
CA ASN A 68 -18.03 -0.75 -23.80
C ASN A 68 -19.29 -0.06 -24.36
N ALA A 69 -19.54 1.21 -24.02
CA ALA A 69 -20.68 1.91 -24.57
C ALA A 69 -20.47 2.22 -26.08
N PRO A 70 -21.55 2.35 -26.87
CA PRO A 70 -21.46 2.78 -28.26
C PRO A 70 -21.00 4.24 -28.37
N ALA A 71 -20.44 4.62 -29.52
CA ALA A 71 -19.78 5.92 -29.71
C ALA A 71 -20.65 7.17 -29.44
N ASN A 72 -21.98 7.01 -29.49
CA ASN A 72 -22.96 8.07 -29.25
C ASN A 72 -23.50 8.09 -27.81
N SER A 73 -22.93 7.33 -26.89
CA SER A 73 -23.41 7.27 -25.50
C SER A 73 -23.13 8.57 -24.75
N THR A 74 -24.08 8.99 -23.93
CA THR A 74 -23.93 10.14 -23.05
C THR A 74 -22.98 9.84 -21.89
N SER A 75 -22.16 10.83 -21.53
CA SER A 75 -21.34 10.73 -20.32
C SER A 75 -22.22 10.81 -19.08
N VAL A 76 -21.93 9.98 -18.09
CA VAL A 76 -22.60 10.04 -16.79
C VAL A 76 -21.95 11.11 -15.93
N CYS A 77 -22.75 12.06 -15.49
CA CYS A 77 -22.33 13.12 -14.60
C CYS A 77 -22.54 12.70 -13.15
N CYS A 78 -21.48 12.73 -12.35
CA CYS A 78 -21.58 12.62 -10.89
C CYS A 78 -21.68 14.02 -10.30
N ASN A 79 -22.90 14.55 -10.18
CA ASN A 79 -23.18 15.66 -9.26
C ASN A 79 -23.33 15.09 -7.85
N ASN A 80 -22.98 15.85 -6.82
CA ASN A 80 -22.96 15.45 -5.40
C ASN A 80 -24.32 15.02 -4.79
N GLU A 81 -25.27 14.58 -5.61
CA GLU A 81 -26.58 14.07 -5.21
C GLU A 81 -26.47 12.61 -4.76
N SER A 82 -27.13 12.30 -3.64
CA SER A 82 -27.18 10.98 -2.99
C SER A 82 -28.10 9.97 -3.71
N GLY A 83 -28.15 10.04 -5.04
CA GLY A 83 -28.96 9.19 -5.91
C GLY A 83 -28.08 8.48 -6.94
N GLY A 84 -27.25 7.55 -6.48
CA GLY A 84 -26.40 6.74 -7.35
C GLY A 84 -27.25 5.87 -8.27
N TYR A 85 -27.11 6.06 -9.57
CA TYR A 85 -27.46 5.01 -10.53
C TYR A 85 -26.68 3.74 -10.14
N ALA A 86 -27.38 2.61 -10.02
CA ALA A 86 -26.89 1.38 -9.39
C ALA A 86 -25.61 0.77 -9.99
N ASP A 87 -25.14 1.29 -11.13
CA ASP A 87 -23.98 0.80 -11.87
C ASP A 87 -22.93 1.89 -12.17
N VAL A 88 -23.00 3.09 -11.56
CA VAL A 88 -22.14 4.24 -11.92
C VAL A 88 -21.13 4.55 -10.80
N PRO A 89 -19.88 4.96 -11.11
CA PRO A 89 -18.85 5.25 -10.11
C PRO A 89 -19.04 6.56 -9.32
N CYS A 90 -20.27 6.92 -8.94
CA CYS A 90 -20.54 8.08 -8.10
C CYS A 90 -20.55 7.64 -6.62
N TYR A 91 -19.42 7.77 -5.94
CA TYR A 91 -19.27 7.40 -4.53
C TYR A 91 -18.76 8.57 -3.69
N SER A 92 -19.13 8.57 -2.40
CA SER A 92 -18.71 9.61 -1.46
C SER A 92 -17.19 9.60 -1.29
N GLY A 93 -16.55 10.77 -1.36
CA GLY A 93 -15.09 10.86 -1.25
C GLY A 93 -14.34 10.38 -2.49
N MET A 94 -14.95 10.44 -3.68
CA MET A 94 -14.26 10.22 -4.96
C MET A 94 -13.02 11.12 -5.14
N ASP A 95 -13.02 12.31 -4.52
CA ASP A 95 -11.89 13.24 -4.52
C ASP A 95 -10.70 12.80 -3.65
N LEU A 96 -10.87 11.75 -2.83
CA LEU A 96 -9.79 11.19 -2.02
C LEU A 96 -8.76 10.44 -2.87
N MET A 97 -9.20 9.78 -3.95
CA MET A 97 -8.31 8.98 -4.79
C MET A 97 -7.25 9.83 -5.50
N PRO A 98 -7.56 11.00 -6.10
CA PRO A 98 -6.54 11.92 -6.58
C PRO A 98 -5.52 12.35 -5.51
N VAL A 99 -5.94 12.52 -4.26
CA VAL A 99 -5.03 12.91 -3.16
C VAL A 99 -4.11 11.76 -2.77
N MET A 100 -4.65 10.57 -2.50
CA MET A 100 -3.87 9.39 -2.10
C MET A 100 -3.06 8.78 -3.25
N GLY A 101 -3.56 8.89 -4.48
CA GLY A 101 -2.85 8.51 -5.70
C GLY A 101 -1.78 9.51 -6.15
N SER A 102 -1.83 10.76 -5.67
CA SER A 102 -0.81 11.76 -6.00
C SER A 102 0.56 11.33 -5.47
N LEU A 103 1.64 11.70 -6.18
CA LEU A 103 3.01 11.39 -5.74
C LEU A 103 3.27 11.87 -4.30
N LYS A 104 2.76 13.06 -3.93
CA LYS A 104 2.92 13.60 -2.58
C LYS A 104 2.15 12.77 -1.53
N GLY A 105 0.89 12.45 -1.81
CA GLY A 105 0.04 11.66 -0.90
C GLY A 105 0.54 10.22 -0.74
N ALA A 106 0.86 9.57 -1.86
CA ALA A 106 1.40 8.21 -1.96
C ALA A 106 2.68 8.03 -1.15
N TRP A 107 3.48 9.08 -0.97
CA TRP A 107 4.70 9.07 -0.18
C TRP A 107 4.49 9.49 1.28
N ALA A 108 3.76 10.57 1.52
CA ALA A 108 3.64 11.14 2.87
C ALA A 108 2.69 10.35 3.79
N ILE A 109 1.52 9.94 3.28
CA ILE A 109 0.46 9.36 4.12
C ILE A 109 0.88 8.00 4.71
N PRO A 110 1.42 7.03 3.95
CA PRO A 110 1.86 5.75 4.51
C PRO A 110 2.99 5.89 5.54
N LEU A 111 3.89 6.86 5.33
CA LEU A 111 5.02 7.11 6.22
C LEU A 111 4.64 7.90 7.47
N SER A 112 3.47 8.52 7.51
CA SER A 112 3.03 9.35 8.64
C SER A 112 3.05 8.58 9.97
N VAL A 113 2.69 7.29 9.99
CA VAL A 113 2.77 6.44 11.18
C VAL A 113 4.21 6.37 11.71
N LEU A 114 5.17 6.12 10.83
CA LEU A 114 6.59 6.05 11.18
C LEU A 114 7.09 7.40 11.67
N VAL A 115 6.72 8.50 10.99
CA VAL A 115 7.13 9.87 11.34
C VAL A 115 6.59 10.26 12.71
N LEU A 116 5.31 9.99 13.00
CA LEU A 116 4.70 10.25 14.30
C LEU A 116 5.32 9.38 15.40
N ASN A 117 5.60 8.11 15.10
CA ASN A 117 6.26 7.20 16.03
C ASN A 117 7.70 7.64 16.35
N TYR A 118 8.44 8.06 15.33
CA TYR A 118 9.80 8.60 15.45
C TYR A 118 9.82 9.94 16.20
N GLY A 119 8.94 10.88 15.85
CA GLY A 119 8.85 12.19 16.50
C GLY A 119 8.50 12.07 17.98
N SER A 120 7.53 11.21 18.32
CA SER A 120 7.21 10.94 19.73
C SER A 120 8.32 10.21 20.48
N MET A 121 9.15 9.42 19.80
CA MET A 121 10.34 8.82 20.40
C MET A 121 11.43 9.86 20.68
N MET A 122 11.69 10.77 19.73
CA MET A 122 12.68 11.86 19.87
C MET A 122 12.34 12.84 21.00
N LEU A 123 11.05 13.11 21.20
CA LEU A 123 10.55 13.99 22.27
C LEU A 123 10.39 13.25 23.61
N GLY A 124 10.55 11.93 23.63
CA GLY A 124 10.41 11.11 24.83
C GLY A 124 11.70 11.05 25.67
N PRO A 125 11.62 10.56 26.91
CA PRO A 125 12.77 10.44 27.79
C PRO A 125 13.76 9.32 27.37
N ASP A 126 13.31 8.35 26.55
CA ASP A 126 14.05 7.13 26.23
C ASP A 126 14.78 7.17 24.86
N VAL A 127 15.40 8.30 24.52
CA VAL A 127 16.16 8.43 23.27
C VAL A 127 17.48 7.66 23.38
N THR A 128 17.62 6.61 22.56
CA THR A 128 18.86 5.83 22.49
C THR A 128 19.31 5.67 21.03
N MET A 129 20.62 5.84 20.78
CA MET A 129 21.21 5.73 19.43
C MET A 129 20.89 4.41 18.69
N PRO A 130 20.82 3.24 19.36
CA PRO A 130 20.39 2.00 18.70
C PRO A 130 18.96 2.08 18.16
N ARG A 131 18.03 2.65 18.93
CA ARG A 131 16.63 2.84 18.49
C ARG A 131 16.58 3.77 17.29
N VAL A 132 17.26 4.92 17.34
CA VAL A 132 17.33 5.85 16.19
C VAL A 132 17.79 5.14 14.91
N ARG A 133 18.85 4.34 15.00
CA ARG A 133 19.38 3.57 13.87
C ARG A 133 18.35 2.61 13.27
N VAL A 134 17.51 2.01 14.11
CA VAL A 134 16.46 1.08 13.68
C VAL A 134 15.30 1.81 12.99
N TYR A 135 14.87 2.96 13.52
CA TYR A 135 13.88 3.80 12.83
C TYR A 135 14.37 4.29 11.46
N ILE A 136 15.64 4.71 11.36
CA ILE A 136 16.23 5.11 10.06
C ILE A 136 16.24 3.93 9.09
N ARG A 137 16.69 2.75 9.52
CA ARG A 137 16.72 1.55 8.67
C ARG A 137 15.32 1.12 8.23
N ARG A 138 14.32 1.24 9.10
CA ARG A 138 12.92 0.97 8.77
C ARG A 138 12.37 2.00 7.79
N GLY A 139 12.68 3.28 7.96
CA GLY A 139 12.35 4.32 6.99
C GLY A 139 13.00 4.09 5.62
N LEU A 140 14.27 3.69 5.60
CA LEU A 140 14.97 3.31 4.36
C LEU A 140 14.37 2.07 3.71
N LEU A 141 13.94 1.07 4.50
CA LEU A 141 13.22 -0.09 3.99
C LEU A 141 11.94 0.37 3.27
N TYR A 142 11.12 1.21 3.90
CA TYR A 142 9.89 1.70 3.27
C TYR A 142 10.17 2.56 2.05
N ALA A 143 11.13 3.48 2.11
CA ALA A 143 11.53 4.26 0.96
C ALA A 143 11.99 3.37 -0.21
N ALA A 144 12.72 2.28 0.08
CA ALA A 144 13.13 1.30 -0.93
C ALA A 144 11.93 0.55 -1.53
N LEU A 145 10.93 0.15 -0.73
CA LEU A 145 9.70 -0.48 -1.24
C LEU A 145 8.90 0.48 -2.11
N MET A 146 8.78 1.75 -1.69
CA MET A 146 8.04 2.77 -2.42
C MET A 146 8.75 3.16 -3.74
N ALA A 147 10.08 3.21 -3.71
CA ALA A 147 10.90 3.38 -4.90
C ALA A 147 10.81 2.17 -5.83
N LEU A 148 10.84 0.94 -5.30
CA LEU A 148 10.65 -0.29 -6.08
C LEU A 148 9.33 -0.24 -6.86
N ARG A 149 8.23 0.12 -6.20
CA ARG A 149 6.93 0.30 -6.87
C ARG A 149 7.01 1.38 -7.96
N THR A 150 7.57 2.54 -7.64
CA THR A 150 7.59 3.69 -8.56
C THR A 150 8.49 3.47 -9.78
N VAL A 151 9.65 2.84 -9.60
CA VAL A 151 10.65 2.69 -10.66
C VAL A 151 10.50 1.37 -11.39
N VAL A 152 10.42 0.25 -10.65
CA VAL A 152 10.45 -1.08 -11.26
C VAL A 152 9.05 -1.48 -11.71
N LEU A 153 8.04 -1.31 -10.86
CA LEU A 153 6.69 -1.76 -11.17
C LEU A 153 5.95 -0.79 -12.09
N TYR A 154 6.04 0.52 -11.84
CA TYR A 154 5.32 1.50 -12.64
C TYR A 154 6.06 1.84 -13.95
N ILE A 155 7.33 2.28 -13.89
CA ILE A 155 8.08 2.64 -15.10
C ILE A 155 8.52 1.39 -15.87
N GLY A 156 9.06 0.38 -15.19
CA GLY A 156 9.60 -0.83 -15.82
C GLY A 156 8.54 -1.70 -16.51
N LEU A 157 7.51 -2.13 -15.79
CA LEU A 157 6.46 -2.99 -16.37
C LEU A 157 5.65 -2.25 -17.45
N GLY A 158 5.43 -0.95 -17.29
CA GLY A 158 4.75 -0.14 -18.32
C GLY A 158 5.51 -0.04 -19.64
N GLN A 159 6.85 -0.12 -19.62
CA GLN A 159 7.66 -0.18 -20.85
C GLN A 159 7.61 -1.55 -21.52
N VAL A 160 7.73 -2.61 -20.72
CA VAL A 160 7.65 -4.00 -21.20
C VAL A 160 6.30 -4.26 -21.85
N GLU A 161 5.22 -3.81 -21.21
CA GLU A 161 3.87 -3.98 -21.74
C GLU A 161 3.65 -3.23 -23.05
N LYS A 162 4.09 -1.96 -23.16
CA LYS A 162 4.03 -1.20 -24.42
C LYS A 162 4.78 -1.92 -25.54
N GLY A 163 5.93 -2.51 -25.22
CA GLY A 163 6.68 -3.35 -26.15
C GLY A 163 5.88 -4.57 -26.60
N LEU A 164 5.32 -5.32 -25.64
CA LEU A 164 4.58 -6.56 -25.87
C LEU A 164 3.27 -6.34 -26.64
N ILE A 165 2.47 -5.34 -26.26
CA ILE A 165 1.20 -5.02 -26.94
C ILE A 165 1.46 -4.61 -28.39
N ARG A 166 2.48 -3.79 -28.63
CA ARG A 166 2.83 -3.34 -29.97
C ARG A 166 3.32 -4.50 -30.85
N THR A 167 4.09 -5.44 -30.29
CA THR A 167 4.63 -6.58 -31.05
C THR A 167 3.66 -7.75 -31.21
N VAL A 168 2.85 -8.06 -30.20
CA VAL A 168 1.99 -9.25 -30.20
C VAL A 168 0.56 -8.95 -30.66
N MET A 169 -0.01 -7.81 -30.28
CA MET A 169 -1.42 -7.49 -30.55
C MET A 169 -1.63 -6.51 -31.71
N GLY A 170 -0.58 -5.86 -32.21
CA GLY A 170 -0.66 -4.89 -33.32
C GLY A 170 -1.58 -3.68 -33.07
N ARG A 171 -2.05 -3.47 -31.82
CA ARG A 171 -2.91 -2.35 -31.44
C ARG A 171 -2.08 -1.08 -31.27
N SER A 172 -2.50 0.02 -31.91
CA SER A 172 -1.93 1.35 -31.70
C SER A 172 -2.65 2.09 -30.56
N ASP A 173 -1.94 3.00 -29.89
CA ASP A 173 -2.41 3.82 -28.74
C ASP A 173 -3.64 4.70 -29.04
N ASN A 174 -4.08 4.76 -30.31
CA ASN A 174 -5.21 5.56 -30.80
C ASN A 174 -6.44 4.72 -31.22
N SER A 175 -6.47 3.42 -30.89
CA SER A 175 -7.51 2.50 -31.39
C SER A 175 -8.85 2.54 -30.63
N CYS A 176 -8.97 3.30 -29.54
CA CYS A 176 -10.21 3.44 -28.78
C CYS A 176 -11.03 4.65 -29.22
N TRP A 177 -12.33 4.45 -29.42
CA TRP A 177 -13.25 5.47 -29.90
C TRP A 177 -13.40 6.67 -28.95
N TYR A 178 -13.22 6.44 -27.64
CA TYR A 178 -13.33 7.47 -26.59
C TYR A 178 -12.02 8.22 -26.30
N ALA A 179 -10.94 7.98 -27.08
CA ALA A 179 -9.65 8.63 -26.86
C ALA A 179 -9.77 10.17 -26.84
N SER A 180 -10.49 10.74 -27.81
CA SER A 180 -10.67 12.19 -27.99
C SER A 180 -11.41 12.85 -26.81
N LEU A 181 -12.25 12.09 -26.11
CA LEU A 181 -13.05 12.56 -24.97
C LEU A 181 -12.23 12.65 -23.67
N ARG A 182 -11.03 12.05 -23.62
CA ARG A 182 -10.14 12.09 -22.44
C ARG A 182 -9.27 13.35 -22.42
N HIS A 183 -8.87 13.79 -21.22
CA HIS A 183 -7.95 14.91 -21.03
C HIS A 183 -6.61 14.77 -21.78
N GLY A 184 -6.08 13.55 -21.89
CA GLY A 184 -4.80 13.26 -22.56
C GLY A 184 -4.91 12.81 -24.02
N LYS A 185 -6.11 12.75 -24.61
CA LYS A 185 -6.37 12.27 -25.98
C LYS A 185 -5.74 10.90 -26.32
N ARG A 186 -5.61 10.01 -25.34
CA ARG A 186 -4.93 8.71 -25.47
C ARG A 186 -5.77 7.59 -24.85
N CYS A 187 -5.67 6.40 -25.43
CA CYS A 187 -6.24 5.20 -24.83
C CYS A 187 -5.46 4.79 -23.58
N PRO A 188 -6.12 4.21 -22.57
CA PRO A 188 -5.40 3.58 -21.48
C PRO A 188 -4.58 2.39 -22.02
N VAL A 189 -3.30 2.36 -21.68
CA VAL A 189 -2.42 1.20 -21.92
C VAL A 189 -2.84 0.11 -20.93
N GLY A 190 -2.93 -1.16 -21.35
CA GLY A 190 -3.62 -2.22 -20.62
C GLY A 190 -3.19 -2.41 -19.15
N PHE A 191 -1.95 -2.09 -18.80
CA PHE A 191 -1.37 -2.26 -17.46
C PHE A 191 -1.20 -0.95 -16.69
N ASP A 192 -1.37 0.20 -17.36
CA ASP A 192 -1.38 1.56 -16.76
C ASP A 192 -2.63 1.82 -15.90
N HIS A 193 -3.42 0.78 -15.67
CA HIS A 193 -4.65 0.82 -14.90
C HIS A 193 -4.45 0.17 -13.51
N SER A 194 -3.92 -1.04 -13.35
CA SER A 194 -3.75 -1.66 -12.01
C SER A 194 -2.77 -0.98 -11.04
N ASP A 195 -2.10 0.11 -11.46
CA ASP A 195 -1.13 0.87 -10.68
C ASP A 195 -1.66 1.36 -9.32
N HIS A 196 -2.95 1.70 -9.26
CA HIS A 196 -3.62 2.12 -8.03
C HIS A 196 -3.85 0.95 -7.06
N ILE A 197 -4.12 -0.26 -7.56
CA ILE A 197 -4.24 -1.46 -6.72
C ILE A 197 -2.87 -1.78 -6.12
N VAL A 198 -1.84 -1.78 -6.96
CA VAL A 198 -0.47 -2.01 -6.51
C VAL A 198 -0.10 -0.96 -5.47
N LEU A 199 -0.42 0.32 -5.69
CA LEU A 199 -0.19 1.41 -4.74
C LEU A 199 -0.88 1.16 -3.39
N LEU A 200 -2.20 0.95 -3.41
CA LEU A 200 -3.00 0.82 -2.20
C LEU A 200 -2.55 -0.38 -1.37
N VAL A 201 -2.24 -1.50 -2.01
CA VAL A 201 -1.74 -2.69 -1.31
C VAL A 201 -0.29 -2.50 -0.83
N SER A 202 0.62 -2.04 -1.67
CA SER A 202 2.05 -1.94 -1.30
C SER A 202 2.34 -0.81 -0.31
N HIS A 203 1.80 0.38 -0.54
CA HIS A 203 2.06 1.53 0.29
C HIS A 203 1.10 1.57 1.47
N TYR A 204 -0.21 1.46 1.22
CA TYR A 204 -1.22 1.76 2.23
C TYR A 204 -1.70 0.55 3.05
N MET A 205 -1.32 -0.68 2.67
CA MET A 205 -1.56 -1.88 3.49
C MET A 205 -0.25 -2.45 4.04
N ALA A 206 0.74 -2.73 3.18
CA ALA A 206 1.93 -3.46 3.61
C ALA A 206 2.76 -2.69 4.64
N ILE A 207 2.99 -1.38 4.43
CA ILE A 207 3.74 -0.53 5.36
C ILE A 207 3.00 -0.40 6.70
N PRO A 208 1.70 -0.04 6.76
CA PRO A 208 0.98 0.00 8.03
C PRO A 208 0.90 -1.35 8.76
N LEU A 209 0.80 -2.48 8.04
CA LEU A 209 0.86 -3.81 8.65
C LEU A 209 2.22 -4.11 9.29
N PHE A 210 3.30 -3.71 8.65
CA PHE A 210 4.63 -3.84 9.23
C PHE A 210 4.80 -2.92 10.45
N GLU A 211 4.32 -1.67 10.39
CA GLU A 211 4.32 -0.78 11.55
C GLU A 211 3.46 -1.34 12.69
N TRP A 212 2.32 -1.95 12.40
CA TRP A 212 1.50 -2.61 13.43
C TRP A 212 2.29 -3.69 14.18
N PHE A 213 3.02 -4.52 13.43
CA PHE A 213 3.92 -5.51 14.01
C PHE A 213 5.06 -4.86 14.81
N ALA A 214 5.74 -3.86 14.26
CA ALA A 214 6.83 -3.15 14.94
C ALA A 214 6.37 -2.52 16.26
N LEU A 215 5.20 -1.84 16.26
CA LEU A 215 4.59 -1.26 17.45
C LEU A 215 4.28 -2.30 18.53
N ASN A 216 3.92 -3.52 18.14
CA ASN A 216 3.65 -4.60 19.10
C ASN A 216 4.91 -5.13 19.76
N VAL A 217 6.01 -5.21 19.02
CA VAL A 217 7.29 -5.68 19.54
C VAL A 217 8.02 -4.60 20.36
N GLU A 218 7.87 -3.33 20.00
CA GLU A 218 8.59 -2.20 20.61
C GLU A 218 7.93 -1.64 21.89
N SER A 219 6.68 -2.03 22.21
CA SER A 219 5.92 -1.42 23.31
C SER A 219 5.59 -2.42 24.42
N ASP A 220 6.11 -2.17 25.62
CA ASP A 220 5.75 -2.86 26.86
C ASP A 220 4.41 -2.33 27.39
N GLY A 221 3.30 -2.94 26.94
CA GLY A 221 1.96 -2.67 27.46
C GLY A 221 1.16 -1.56 26.75
N PRO A 222 -0.01 -1.19 27.30
CA PRO A 222 -0.90 -0.18 26.74
C PRO A 222 -0.35 1.23 27.01
N SER A 223 -0.28 2.06 25.97
CA SER A 223 0.09 3.48 26.09
C SER A 223 -0.76 4.32 25.15
N LEU A 224 -1.00 5.59 25.51
CA LEU A 224 -1.77 6.52 24.67
C LEU A 224 -1.14 6.63 23.28
N LYS A 225 0.18 6.77 23.21
CA LYS A 225 0.96 6.76 21.96
C LYS A 225 0.63 5.53 21.10
N ARG A 226 0.68 4.33 21.69
CA ARG A 226 0.40 3.08 20.98
C ARG A 226 -1.04 3.03 20.48
N THR A 227 -2.01 3.45 21.30
CA THR A 227 -3.43 3.47 20.93
C THR A 227 -3.68 4.44 19.77
N MET A 228 -3.11 5.65 19.81
CA MET A 228 -3.25 6.63 18.74
C MET A 228 -2.61 6.15 17.43
N LEU A 229 -1.40 5.59 17.48
CA LEU A 229 -0.73 5.06 16.29
C LEU A 229 -1.49 3.87 15.68
N ARG A 230 -2.05 3.00 16.51
CA ARG A 230 -2.91 1.88 16.06
C ARG A 230 -4.20 2.39 15.42
N ALA A 231 -4.88 3.35 16.04
CA ALA A 231 -6.06 3.97 15.46
C ALA A 231 -5.74 4.60 14.11
N TRP A 232 -4.59 5.27 13.99
CA TRP A 232 -4.14 5.86 12.74
C TRP A 232 -3.85 4.82 11.64
N ILE A 233 -3.19 3.69 11.99
CA ILE A 233 -3.01 2.55 11.08
C ILE A 233 -4.36 2.01 10.58
N ILE A 234 -5.34 1.87 11.49
CA ILE A 234 -6.68 1.38 11.13
C ILE A 234 -7.38 2.35 10.20
N ILE A 235 -7.28 3.67 10.42
CA ILE A 235 -7.84 4.69 9.54
C ILE A 235 -7.21 4.58 8.14
N ILE A 236 -5.88 4.52 8.05
CA ILE A 236 -5.19 4.38 6.77
C ILE A 236 -5.61 3.09 6.05
N GLY A 237 -5.66 1.96 6.77
CA GLY A 237 -6.12 0.68 6.21
C GLY A 237 -7.59 0.70 5.78
N GLY A 238 -8.45 1.39 6.53
CA GLY A 238 -9.86 1.59 6.19
C GLY A 238 -10.02 2.39 4.89
N LEU A 239 -9.32 3.53 4.79
CA LEU A 239 -9.31 4.36 3.58
C LEU A 239 -8.75 3.59 2.38
N ALA A 240 -7.68 2.83 2.58
CA ALA A 240 -7.09 2.03 1.52
C ALA A 240 -8.03 0.92 1.04
N THR A 241 -8.74 0.24 1.96
CA THR A 241 -9.72 -0.80 1.62
C THR A 241 -10.90 -0.19 0.87
N TYR A 242 -11.39 0.97 1.34
CA TYR A 242 -12.47 1.71 0.72
C TYR A 242 -12.12 2.08 -0.73
N LEU A 243 -10.98 2.74 -0.94
CA LEU A 243 -10.54 3.13 -2.28
C LEU A 243 -10.24 1.93 -3.17
N LEU A 244 -9.69 0.84 -2.60
CA LEU A 244 -9.44 -0.39 -3.33
C LEU A 244 -10.73 -1.02 -3.84
N PHE A 245 -11.79 -1.03 -3.03
CA PHE A 245 -13.10 -1.53 -3.44
C PHE A 245 -13.62 -0.78 -4.67
N PHE A 246 -13.66 0.56 -4.64
CA PHE A 246 -14.14 1.35 -5.77
C PHE A 246 -13.23 1.21 -6.99
N THR A 247 -11.91 1.15 -6.76
CA THR A 247 -10.92 1.01 -7.81
C THR A 247 -11.05 -0.32 -8.55
N ALA A 248 -11.15 -1.42 -7.81
CA ALA A 248 -11.34 -2.75 -8.37
C ALA A 248 -12.72 -2.92 -9.04
N SER A 249 -13.76 -2.30 -8.46
CA SER A 249 -15.12 -2.39 -8.99
C SER A 249 -15.26 -1.66 -10.33
N TYR A 250 -14.80 -0.40 -10.41
CA TYR A 250 -15.20 0.48 -11.51
C TYR A 250 -14.10 0.80 -12.53
N PHE A 251 -12.82 0.71 -12.17
CA PHE A 251 -11.73 1.27 -12.99
C PHE A 251 -10.84 0.23 -13.67
N HIS A 252 -10.83 -1.02 -13.20
CA HIS A 252 -9.90 -2.05 -13.69
C HIS A 252 -10.59 -3.35 -14.06
N SER A 253 -10.14 -3.98 -15.14
CA SER A 253 -10.66 -5.29 -15.55
C SER A 253 -10.38 -6.36 -14.50
N PRO A 254 -11.15 -7.46 -14.45
CA PRO A 254 -10.88 -8.59 -13.54
C PRO A 254 -9.44 -9.10 -13.60
N MET A 255 -8.87 -9.17 -14.81
CA MET A 255 -7.50 -9.61 -15.02
C MET A 255 -6.50 -8.57 -14.48
N GLU A 256 -6.71 -7.28 -14.76
CA GLU A 256 -5.89 -6.20 -14.21
C GLU A 256 -5.89 -6.20 -12.67
N ASN A 257 -7.05 -6.40 -12.06
CA ASN A 257 -7.18 -6.49 -10.61
C ASN A 257 -6.36 -7.65 -10.05
N LEU A 258 -6.51 -8.84 -10.65
CA LEU A 258 -5.83 -10.04 -10.20
C LEU A 258 -4.32 -9.93 -10.36
N VAL A 259 -3.85 -9.51 -11.54
CA VAL A 259 -2.40 -9.36 -11.81
C VAL A 259 -1.79 -8.28 -10.92
N GLY A 260 -2.46 -7.13 -10.76
CA GLY A 260 -2.01 -6.06 -9.88
C GLY A 260 -1.90 -6.53 -8.42
N LEU A 261 -2.89 -7.27 -7.94
CA LEU A 261 -2.85 -7.86 -6.60
C LEU A 261 -1.70 -8.87 -6.47
N LEU A 262 -1.54 -9.79 -7.41
CA LEU A 262 -0.48 -10.80 -7.37
C LEU A 262 0.92 -10.17 -7.34
N ILE A 263 1.13 -9.11 -8.13
CA ILE A 263 2.40 -8.36 -8.12
C ILE A 263 2.61 -7.69 -6.77
N ALA A 264 1.60 -7.01 -6.21
CA ALA A 264 1.72 -6.38 -4.90
C ALA A 264 2.01 -7.42 -3.79
N GLN A 265 1.39 -8.60 -3.90
CA GLN A 265 1.60 -9.69 -2.96
C GLN A 265 3.01 -10.29 -3.06
N ALA A 266 3.44 -10.65 -4.28
CA ALA A 266 4.73 -11.29 -4.53
C ALA A 266 5.91 -10.36 -4.31
N CYS A 267 5.80 -9.09 -4.72
CA CYS A 267 6.91 -8.13 -4.69
C CYS A 267 7.02 -7.37 -3.36
N VAL A 268 5.93 -7.24 -2.58
CA VAL A 268 5.92 -6.41 -1.37
C VAL A 268 5.41 -7.17 -0.14
N MET A 269 4.16 -7.66 -0.16
CA MET A 269 3.56 -8.27 1.05
C MET A 269 4.31 -9.52 1.53
N MET A 270 4.62 -10.44 0.61
CA MET A 270 5.34 -11.67 0.96
C MET A 270 6.77 -11.37 1.43
N PRO A 271 7.60 -10.57 0.72
CA PRO A 271 8.92 -10.19 1.22
C PRO A 271 8.87 -9.53 2.61
N LEU A 272 7.90 -8.64 2.87
CA LEU A 272 7.76 -8.01 4.20
C LEU A 272 7.40 -9.02 5.27
N MET A 273 6.46 -9.92 4.99
CA MET A 273 6.13 -11.02 5.87
C MET A 273 7.38 -11.87 6.16
N LEU A 274 8.18 -12.21 5.16
CA LEU A 274 9.42 -12.99 5.33
C LEU A 274 10.47 -12.24 6.17
N VAL A 275 10.56 -10.91 6.07
CA VAL A 275 11.39 -10.08 6.97
C VAL A 275 10.92 -10.21 8.43
N THR A 276 9.60 -10.20 8.69
CA THR A 276 9.09 -10.41 10.06
C THR A 276 9.50 -11.77 10.64
N GLN A 277 9.71 -12.77 9.79
CA GLN A 277 10.08 -14.13 10.20
C GLN A 277 11.60 -14.35 10.31
N ASP A 278 12.44 -13.35 10.03
CA ASP A 278 13.90 -13.53 9.89
C ASP A 278 14.27 -14.61 8.83
N TYR A 279 13.45 -14.77 7.79
CA TYR A 279 13.65 -15.84 6.80
C TYR A 279 14.91 -15.64 5.93
N PHE A 280 15.28 -14.40 5.64
CA PHE A 280 16.40 -14.09 4.75
C PHE A 280 17.76 -14.33 5.45
N ALA A 281 18.63 -15.11 4.80
CA ALA A 281 20.00 -15.34 5.27
C ALA A 281 20.88 -14.06 5.25
N VAL A 282 20.47 -13.05 4.49
CA VAL A 282 21.18 -11.77 4.32
C VAL A 282 21.18 -10.98 5.63
N LYS A 283 22.37 -10.70 6.18
CA LYS A 283 22.54 -10.03 7.49
C LYS A 283 21.82 -8.68 7.62
N TRP A 284 21.64 -7.95 6.51
CA TRP A 284 20.97 -6.65 6.50
C TRP A 284 19.43 -6.76 6.54
N LEU A 285 18.86 -7.86 6.05
CA LEU A 285 17.41 -8.10 6.06
C LEU A 285 16.89 -8.77 7.34
N ARG A 286 17.75 -8.95 8.35
CA ARG A 286 17.34 -9.47 9.66
C ARG A 286 16.44 -8.47 10.38
N LEU A 287 15.40 -8.98 11.01
CA LEU A 287 14.39 -8.25 11.78
C LEU A 287 15.00 -7.30 12.82
N ARG A 288 16.08 -7.71 13.49
CA ARG A 288 16.81 -6.89 14.47
C ARG A 288 17.30 -5.54 13.93
N ASN A 289 17.37 -5.38 12.60
CA ASN A 289 17.77 -4.13 11.97
C ASN A 289 16.61 -3.14 11.81
N PHE A 290 15.36 -3.61 11.94
CA PHE A 290 14.13 -2.85 11.68
C PHE A 290 13.22 -2.75 12.91
N VAL A 291 13.40 -3.62 13.90
CA VAL A 291 12.61 -3.65 15.14
C VAL A 291 13.52 -3.99 16.32
N LEU A 292 13.34 -3.29 17.45
CA LEU A 292 14.01 -3.57 18.71
C LEU A 292 12.99 -3.90 19.80
N PRO A 293 13.08 -5.09 20.44
CA PRO A 293 12.26 -5.39 21.61
C PRO A 293 12.45 -4.34 22.70
N ALA A 294 11.40 -4.09 23.47
CA ALA A 294 11.48 -3.20 24.61
C ALA A 294 12.42 -3.77 25.70
N ASN A 295 13.00 -2.88 26.53
CA ASN A 295 14.02 -3.27 27.49
C ASN A 295 13.36 -4.02 28.65
N ASP A 296 13.92 -5.16 29.08
CA ASP A 296 13.47 -5.82 30.30
C ASP A 296 13.54 -4.86 31.49
N LEU A 297 12.40 -4.61 32.12
CA LEU A 297 12.25 -3.83 33.36
C LEU A 297 13.09 -4.37 34.53
N LYS A 298 13.70 -5.55 34.41
CA LYS A 298 14.46 -6.23 35.46
C LYS A 298 15.88 -5.69 35.74
N ASN A 299 16.30 -4.60 35.07
CA ASN A 299 17.63 -4.02 35.26
C ASN A 299 17.63 -2.61 35.91
N ASN A 300 16.55 -2.25 36.62
CA ASN A 300 16.57 -1.15 37.59
C ASN A 300 16.45 -1.70 39.00
#